data_AF-D8KBV1-F1
#
_entry.id   AF-D8KBV1-F1
#
_cell.length_a   1.000
_cell.length_b   1.000
_cell.length_c   1.000
_cell.angle_alpha   90.00
_cell.angle_beta   90.00
_cell.angle_gamma   90.00
#
_symmetry.space_group_name_H-M   'P 1'
#
loop_
_entity.id
_entity.type
_entity.pdbx_description
1 polymer ?
#
loop_
_entity_poly.entity_id
_entity_poly.type
_entity_poly.pdbx_seq_one_letter_code
_entity_poly.pdbx_strand_id
1 'polypeptide(L)'
;MSDSIIKRLLRAIAAVFSVSLLFVGNASADIPDELYEALGVDKYKASPKELYEAITERYYDPAQGHGEGKYAEYWEPLPFSQYLDPYTYYSPPAQPAKVATREECIECHEDETRGWVHAWRKSVHANLDEIRNLPKDDSRYYKKKLIKEVEDNLRSMGKLEKNENLKEVSCIDCHVGVGAEKGHHNQDLRLPDAAVCGTCHLQQFAERESERDTIVWPDTDVKGNKIDPVWPPGRPSHALDYQANVDLATWAAMEDREVADGCTMCHINQNRCDTCHTRHQFSAVEARKPDACGNCHNGADHNEYENYLMSKHGTTYLMLGDTWDWEVPLKDAIAENEQTAPTCAFCHMEYKGRFGHNVVRKVRWAFNPQEKIANNLEHEWYEKRNEAWIETCTNCHSATFAESYLEFVDNGIISGLKKQLEAKQIVEALYEDGLLPGQKTNRPAPPKPEHDAPGEFFQLFIAKGNNPTTVELQYSKMWEQDLLKHYKALAHVNPGFWTYTEGWGPLLERYTNIQDANTQLRAFAKLKSQVAMLEGDIKAAKLLNLDSQVERAVVGGLGGGMVLAGVGLVAWRRKQKTEG
;
A
#
# COMPACT_ATOMS: atom_id res chain seq x y z
N MET A 1 27.25 -2.87 38.17
CA MET A 1 26.55 -1.88 37.32
C MET A 1 26.03 -2.62 36.11
N SER A 2 24.71 -2.65 35.89
CA SER A 2 24.11 -3.43 34.80
C SER A 2 24.42 -2.81 33.44
N ASP A 3 24.51 -3.66 32.41
CA ASP A 3 24.71 -3.27 31.01
C ASP A 3 23.71 -2.21 30.50
N SER A 4 22.54 -2.08 31.15
CA SER A 4 21.55 -1.06 30.77
C SER A 4 21.97 0.36 31.11
N ILE A 5 22.82 0.56 32.14
CA ILE A 5 23.33 1.89 32.51
C ILE A 5 24.44 2.32 31.53
N ILE A 6 25.30 1.38 31.11
CA ILE A 6 26.36 1.63 30.13
C ILE A 6 25.77 1.92 28.75
N LYS A 7 24.72 1.18 28.32
CA LYS A 7 24.00 1.47 27.07
C LYS A 7 23.29 2.83 27.09
N ARG A 8 22.69 3.23 28.22
CA ARG A 8 22.08 4.56 28.38
C ARG A 8 23.11 5.70 28.37
N LEU A 9 24.29 5.49 28.95
CA LEU A 9 25.39 6.46 28.91
C LEU A 9 26.02 6.59 27.52
N LEU A 10 26.15 5.48 26.78
CA LEU A 10 26.65 5.51 25.40
C LEU A 10 25.66 6.18 24.44
N ARG A 11 24.35 5.96 24.60
CA ARG A 11 23.30 6.70 23.85
C ARG A 11 23.30 8.20 24.20
N ALA A 12 23.52 8.55 25.46
CA ALA A 12 23.62 9.96 25.88
C ALA A 12 24.88 10.66 25.32
N ILE A 13 25.99 9.94 25.13
CA ILE A 13 27.22 10.49 24.54
C ILE A 13 27.08 10.66 23.01
N ALA A 14 26.34 9.78 22.33
CA ALA A 14 26.01 9.94 20.91
C ALA A 14 25.03 11.12 20.66
N ALA A 15 24.09 11.35 21.58
CA ALA A 15 23.16 12.48 21.49
C ALA A 15 23.84 13.86 21.64
N VAL A 16 24.96 13.95 22.38
CA VAL A 16 25.64 15.23 22.66
C VAL A 16 26.57 15.68 21.52
N PHE A 17 26.95 14.79 20.59
CA PHE A 17 27.75 15.17 19.41
C PHE A 17 26.93 15.53 18.16
N SER A 18 25.59 15.55 18.25
CA SER A 18 24.71 15.85 17.12
C SER A 18 24.24 17.31 17.07
N VAL A 19 24.78 18.18 17.95
CA VAL A 19 24.51 19.62 17.89
C VAL A 19 25.55 20.28 16.99
N SER A 20 25.07 20.84 15.88
CA SER A 20 25.76 21.78 14.95
C SER A 20 26.37 21.18 13.69
N LEU A 21 25.52 20.91 12.70
CA LEU A 21 25.81 21.25 11.31
C LEU A 21 24.49 21.71 10.66
N LEU A 22 24.07 22.91 11.04
CA LEU A 22 23.14 23.72 10.23
C LEU A 22 23.86 24.10 8.94
N PHE A 23 23.94 23.16 7.98
CA PHE A 23 24.14 23.52 6.60
C PHE A 23 22.86 24.23 6.15
N VAL A 24 22.92 25.55 6.11
CA VAL A 24 22.02 26.41 5.33
C VAL A 24 22.35 26.19 3.84
N GLY A 25 22.16 24.96 3.38
CA GLY A 25 21.99 24.66 1.96
C GLY A 25 20.52 24.91 1.65
N ASN A 26 20.23 25.66 0.60
CA ASN A 26 18.87 25.97 0.17
C ASN A 26 17.94 24.75 0.34
N ALA A 27 16.96 24.87 1.24
CA ALA A 27 15.94 23.86 1.45
C ALA A 27 15.04 23.80 0.21
N SER A 28 15.52 23.14 -0.83
CA SER A 28 14.73 22.48 -1.85
C SER A 28 15.08 20.99 -1.78
N ALA A 29 14.09 20.15 -2.05
CA ALA A 29 14.23 18.71 -2.18
C ALA A 29 15.49 18.32 -2.97
N ASP A 30 16.10 17.18 -2.62
CA ASP A 30 17.31 16.65 -3.26
C ASP A 30 16.99 15.26 -3.78
N ILE A 31 17.30 15.02 -5.06
CA ILE A 31 17.17 13.72 -5.70
C ILE A 31 18.22 12.80 -5.04
N PRO A 32 17.82 11.67 -4.44
CA PRO A 32 18.73 10.77 -3.75
C PRO A 32 19.87 10.26 -4.66
N ASP A 33 21.06 10.05 -4.09
CA ASP A 33 22.24 9.59 -4.83
C ASP A 33 22.02 8.19 -5.42
N GLU A 34 21.22 7.36 -4.72
CA GLU A 34 20.85 6.00 -5.10
C GLU A 34 20.21 5.93 -6.50
N LEU A 35 19.42 6.95 -6.88
CA LEU A 35 18.82 7.03 -8.22
C LEU A 35 19.91 7.20 -9.30
N TYR A 36 20.84 8.12 -9.08
CA TYR A 36 21.91 8.40 -10.04
C TYR A 36 22.83 7.18 -10.20
N GLU A 37 23.14 6.51 -9.10
CA GLU A 37 23.92 5.27 -9.10
C GLU A 37 23.20 4.15 -9.87
N ALA A 38 21.90 3.96 -9.64
CA ALA A 38 21.10 2.95 -10.33
C ALA A 38 20.97 3.21 -11.84
N LEU A 39 20.93 4.48 -12.26
CA LEU A 39 20.86 4.89 -13.67
C LEU A 39 22.23 4.94 -14.35
N GLY A 40 23.34 4.87 -13.61
CA GLY A 40 24.68 5.05 -14.15
C GLY A 40 24.95 6.49 -14.63
N VAL A 41 24.28 7.47 -14.03
CA VAL A 41 24.33 8.90 -14.41
C VAL A 41 25.14 9.69 -13.38
N ASP A 42 26.11 10.51 -13.82
CA ASP A 42 26.91 11.34 -12.89
C ASP A 42 26.10 12.54 -12.40
N LYS A 43 25.71 12.53 -11.12
CA LYS A 43 24.91 13.58 -10.46
C LYS A 43 25.41 15.02 -10.69
N TYR A 44 26.71 15.21 -10.84
CA TYR A 44 27.31 16.55 -10.95
C TYR A 44 27.57 17.00 -12.39
N LYS A 45 27.48 16.09 -13.36
CA LYS A 45 27.78 16.37 -14.78
C LYS A 45 26.58 16.19 -15.70
N ALA A 46 25.63 15.35 -15.32
CA ALA A 46 24.47 15.06 -16.13
C ALA A 46 23.65 16.32 -16.38
N SER A 47 23.36 16.56 -17.64
CA SER A 47 22.36 17.54 -18.05
C SER A 47 20.95 17.09 -17.64
N PRO A 48 20.00 18.02 -17.49
CA PRO A 48 18.59 17.68 -17.27
C PRO A 48 18.06 16.70 -18.34
N LYS A 49 18.51 16.83 -19.58
CA LYS A 49 18.17 15.91 -20.66
C LYS A 49 18.66 14.49 -20.40
N GLU A 50 19.93 14.31 -20.06
CA GLU A 50 20.50 12.97 -19.78
C GLU A 50 19.80 12.29 -18.61
N LEU A 51 19.49 13.04 -17.54
CA LEU A 51 18.75 12.51 -16.41
C LEU A 51 17.31 12.11 -16.81
N TYR A 52 16.60 12.97 -17.54
CA TYR A 52 15.24 12.69 -18.00
C TYR A 52 15.20 11.45 -18.91
N GLU A 53 16.12 11.35 -19.87
CA GLU A 53 16.20 10.22 -20.79
C GLU A 53 16.47 8.92 -20.03
N ALA A 54 17.41 8.91 -19.09
CA ALA A 54 17.73 7.73 -18.29
C ALA A 54 16.56 7.28 -17.39
N ILE A 55 15.88 8.23 -16.72
CA ILE A 55 14.69 7.90 -15.92
C ILE A 55 13.57 7.36 -16.82
N THR A 56 13.34 7.99 -17.97
CA THR A 56 12.25 7.64 -18.89
C THR A 56 12.47 6.28 -19.55
N GLU A 57 13.72 5.95 -19.91
CA GLU A 57 14.10 4.63 -20.42
C GLU A 57 13.75 3.54 -19.40
N ARG A 58 14.09 3.74 -18.12
CA ARG A 58 13.72 2.82 -17.03
C ARG A 58 12.21 2.78 -16.78
N TYR A 59 11.54 3.93 -16.84
CA TYR A 59 10.10 4.08 -16.55
C TYR A 59 9.21 3.31 -17.53
N TYR A 60 9.60 3.28 -18.81
CA TYR A 60 8.85 2.56 -19.86
C TYR A 60 9.30 1.11 -20.08
N ASP A 61 10.33 0.63 -19.37
CA ASP A 61 10.81 -0.74 -19.51
C ASP A 61 9.85 -1.74 -18.82
N PRO A 62 9.23 -2.69 -19.56
CA PRO A 62 8.39 -3.72 -18.95
C PRO A 62 9.13 -4.58 -17.92
N ALA A 63 10.44 -4.78 -18.07
CA ALA A 63 11.24 -5.50 -17.08
C ALA A 63 11.39 -4.73 -15.75
N GLN A 64 11.10 -3.43 -15.76
CA GLN A 64 11.09 -2.54 -14.61
C GLN A 64 9.66 -2.24 -14.11
N GLY A 65 8.66 -2.97 -14.61
CA GLY A 65 7.27 -2.89 -14.12
C GLY A 65 6.33 -2.00 -14.91
N HIS A 66 6.69 -1.62 -16.13
CA HIS A 66 5.78 -0.95 -17.04
C HIS A 66 4.79 -1.94 -17.72
N GLY A 67 3.56 -1.50 -17.97
CA GLY A 67 2.55 -2.25 -18.74
C GLY A 67 1.81 -3.34 -17.95
N GLU A 68 1.41 -4.41 -18.66
CA GLU A 68 0.38 -5.38 -18.23
C GLU A 68 0.79 -6.33 -17.09
N GLY A 69 2.05 -6.27 -16.64
CA GLY A 69 2.58 -7.09 -15.57
C GLY A 69 2.77 -8.57 -15.95
N LYS A 70 3.22 -9.37 -14.98
CA LYS A 70 3.58 -10.79 -15.21
C LYS A 70 2.39 -11.72 -15.44
N TYR A 71 1.17 -11.26 -15.19
CA TYR A 71 -0.07 -12.03 -15.33
C TYR A 71 -0.95 -11.54 -16.50
N ALA A 72 -0.38 -10.82 -17.46
CA ALA A 72 -1.07 -10.30 -18.64
C ALA A 72 -1.94 -11.34 -19.38
N GLU A 73 -1.55 -12.62 -19.38
CA GLU A 73 -2.33 -13.68 -20.05
C GLU A 73 -3.68 -14.02 -19.39
N TYR A 74 -3.94 -13.54 -18.17
CA TYR A 74 -5.13 -13.89 -17.38
C TYR A 74 -6.22 -12.81 -17.40
N TRP A 75 -5.99 -11.66 -18.01
CA TRP A 75 -6.95 -10.56 -18.03
C TRP A 75 -6.87 -9.76 -19.32
N GLU A 76 -7.93 -9.02 -19.63
CA GLU A 76 -7.98 -8.10 -20.77
C GLU A 76 -8.39 -6.70 -20.27
N PRO A 77 -7.91 -5.62 -20.90
CA PRO A 77 -8.28 -4.26 -20.53
C PRO A 77 -9.76 -4.00 -20.83
N LEU A 78 -10.41 -3.25 -19.92
CA LEU A 78 -11.71 -2.66 -20.17
C LEU A 78 -11.56 -1.40 -21.04
N PRO A 79 -12.62 -0.92 -21.70
CA PRO A 79 -12.59 0.37 -22.38
C PRO A 79 -12.12 1.53 -21.48
N PHE A 80 -12.33 1.45 -20.17
CA PHE A 80 -11.89 2.47 -19.21
C PHE A 80 -10.40 2.35 -18.82
N SER A 81 -9.76 1.19 -19.02
CA SER A 81 -8.36 0.96 -18.64
C SER A 81 -7.39 1.89 -19.37
N GLN A 82 -7.78 2.41 -20.54
CA GLN A 82 -7.05 3.46 -21.26
C GLN A 82 -6.82 4.76 -20.47
N TYR A 83 -7.63 5.02 -19.44
CA TYR A 83 -7.44 6.19 -18.57
C TYR A 83 -6.63 5.84 -17.31
N LEU A 84 -6.41 4.55 -17.03
CA LEU A 84 -5.69 4.04 -15.86
C LEU A 84 -4.23 3.73 -16.21
N ASP A 85 -3.98 3.17 -17.39
CA ASP A 85 -2.66 3.03 -18.00
C ASP A 85 -2.71 3.55 -19.44
N PRO A 86 -2.54 4.89 -19.60
CA PRO A 86 -2.65 5.47 -20.92
C PRO A 86 -1.55 5.09 -21.89
N TYR A 87 -0.34 4.84 -21.42
CA TYR A 87 0.77 4.53 -22.33
C TYR A 87 0.51 3.22 -23.07
N THR A 88 -0.01 2.21 -22.36
CA THR A 88 -0.28 0.89 -22.94
C THR A 88 -1.54 0.88 -23.80
N TYR A 89 -2.62 1.55 -23.37
CA TYR A 89 -3.96 1.30 -23.93
C TYR A 89 -4.61 2.50 -24.60
N TYR A 90 -4.15 3.74 -24.38
CA TYR A 90 -4.82 4.91 -24.93
C TYR A 90 -4.68 4.99 -26.45
N SER A 91 -5.80 5.30 -27.10
CA SER A 91 -5.83 5.65 -28.51
C SER A 91 -6.73 6.89 -28.68
N PRO A 92 -6.32 7.86 -29.51
CA PRO A 92 -7.13 9.01 -29.83
C PRO A 92 -8.54 8.62 -30.30
N PRO A 93 -9.58 9.39 -29.95
CA PRO A 93 -10.92 9.15 -30.46
C PRO A 93 -10.97 9.40 -31.97
N ALA A 94 -11.75 8.58 -32.69
CA ALA A 94 -11.88 8.71 -34.14
C ALA A 94 -12.50 10.05 -34.60
N GLN A 95 -13.26 10.72 -33.73
CA GLN A 95 -13.90 12.00 -33.97
C GLN A 95 -13.68 12.97 -32.80
N PRO A 96 -13.62 14.29 -33.07
CA PRO A 96 -13.62 14.92 -34.39
C PRO A 96 -12.31 14.67 -35.16
N ALA A 97 -12.41 14.33 -36.45
CA ALA A 97 -11.26 14.20 -37.33
C ALA A 97 -10.79 15.59 -37.83
N LYS A 98 -10.29 16.42 -36.89
CA LYS A 98 -9.82 17.79 -37.15
C LYS A 98 -8.36 17.97 -36.76
N VAL A 99 -7.68 18.88 -37.44
CA VAL A 99 -6.45 19.50 -36.94
C VAL A 99 -6.88 20.71 -36.13
N ALA A 100 -6.41 20.82 -34.88
CA ALA A 100 -6.69 21.95 -34.01
C ALA A 100 -5.40 22.68 -33.67
N THR A 101 -5.44 24.01 -33.65
CA THR A 101 -4.38 24.84 -33.05
C THR A 101 -4.49 24.90 -31.52
N ARG A 102 -3.47 25.47 -30.88
CA ARG A 102 -3.48 25.79 -29.44
C ARG A 102 -4.74 26.54 -29.00
N GLU A 103 -5.12 27.59 -29.72
CA GLU A 103 -6.30 28.42 -29.42
C GLU A 103 -7.59 27.64 -29.66
N GLU A 104 -7.69 26.89 -30.76
CA GLU A 104 -8.87 26.10 -31.11
C GLU A 104 -9.14 24.95 -30.12
N CYS A 105 -8.11 24.46 -29.42
CA CYS A 105 -8.29 23.55 -28.29
C CYS A 105 -9.13 24.20 -27.19
N ILE A 106 -8.82 25.45 -26.81
CA ILE A 106 -9.52 26.16 -25.75
C ILE A 106 -10.92 26.54 -26.24
N GLU A 107 -11.04 27.19 -27.39
CA GLU A 107 -12.31 27.70 -27.93
C GLU A 107 -13.37 26.59 -28.06
N CYS A 108 -12.98 25.41 -28.56
CA CYS A 108 -13.92 24.29 -28.69
C CYS A 108 -14.28 23.68 -27.33
N HIS A 109 -13.31 23.52 -26.43
CA HIS A 109 -13.55 22.90 -25.12
C HIS A 109 -14.21 23.83 -24.11
N GLU A 110 -14.32 25.13 -24.40
CA GLU A 110 -15.22 26.07 -23.71
C GLU A 110 -16.70 25.69 -23.88
N ASP A 111 -17.04 24.87 -24.86
CA ASP A 111 -18.39 24.33 -25.01
C ASP A 111 -18.44 22.84 -24.67
N GLU A 112 -17.50 22.04 -25.19
CA GLU A 112 -17.53 20.58 -25.04
C GLU A 112 -17.19 20.11 -23.61
N THR A 113 -16.19 20.70 -22.96
CA THR A 113 -15.73 20.29 -21.61
C THR A 113 -15.43 21.51 -20.73
N ARG A 114 -16.44 22.37 -20.55
CA ARG A 114 -16.39 23.62 -19.78
C ARG A 114 -15.64 23.52 -18.46
N GLY A 115 -15.87 22.47 -17.69
CA GLY A 115 -15.22 22.25 -16.39
C GLY A 115 -13.70 22.19 -16.49
N TRP A 116 -13.16 21.56 -17.53
CA TRP A 116 -11.71 21.46 -17.77
C TRP A 116 -11.10 22.79 -18.15
N VAL A 117 -11.73 23.55 -19.03
CA VAL A 117 -11.25 24.90 -19.37
C VAL A 117 -11.33 25.83 -18.17
N HIS A 118 -12.40 25.77 -17.37
CA HIS A 118 -12.52 26.56 -16.15
C HIS A 118 -11.44 26.24 -15.12
N ALA A 119 -11.13 24.95 -14.91
CA ALA A 119 -10.08 24.53 -13.99
C ALA A 119 -8.68 24.93 -14.48
N TRP A 120 -8.41 24.72 -15.78
CA TRP A 120 -7.15 25.15 -16.40
C TRP A 120 -6.95 26.67 -16.31
N ARG A 121 -7.97 27.48 -16.62
CA ARG A 121 -7.90 28.96 -16.49
C ARG A 121 -7.55 29.45 -15.07
N LYS A 122 -7.88 28.67 -14.04
CA LYS A 122 -7.56 28.96 -12.63
C LYS A 122 -6.20 28.40 -12.19
N SER A 123 -5.56 27.60 -13.03
CA SER A 123 -4.29 26.95 -12.71
C SER A 123 -3.11 27.91 -12.89
N VAL A 124 -1.97 27.58 -12.28
CA VAL A 124 -0.69 28.23 -12.57
C VAL A 124 -0.26 27.98 -14.03
N HIS A 125 -0.60 26.83 -14.60
CA HIS A 125 -0.27 26.48 -15.99
C HIS A 125 -0.80 27.49 -17.00
N ALA A 126 -2.00 28.06 -16.78
CA ALA A 126 -2.55 29.11 -17.65
C ALA A 126 -2.02 30.53 -17.33
N ASN A 127 -1.38 30.74 -16.18
CA ASN A 127 -1.11 32.08 -15.63
C ASN A 127 0.36 32.25 -15.18
N LEU A 128 1.33 31.80 -15.99
CA LEU A 128 2.75 31.86 -15.61
C LEU A 128 3.26 33.30 -15.41
N ASP A 129 2.75 34.26 -16.17
CA ASP A 129 3.12 35.68 -16.02
C ASP A 129 2.62 36.30 -14.71
N GLU A 130 1.49 35.83 -14.17
CA GLU A 130 1.04 36.23 -12.83
C GLU A 130 2.13 35.86 -11.80
N ILE A 131 2.59 34.61 -11.85
CA ILE A 131 3.63 34.12 -10.94
C ILE A 131 4.94 34.90 -11.12
N ARG A 132 5.36 35.21 -12.35
CA ARG A 132 6.56 36.01 -12.63
C ARG A 132 6.49 37.42 -12.04
N ASN A 133 5.30 37.99 -11.92
CA ASN A 133 5.08 39.35 -11.43
C ASN A 133 4.84 39.45 -9.91
N LEU A 134 4.78 38.33 -9.18
CA LEU A 134 4.53 38.33 -7.73
C LEU A 134 5.58 39.11 -6.94
N PRO A 135 5.18 39.86 -5.90
CA PRO A 135 6.13 40.51 -5.00
C PRO A 135 6.79 39.46 -4.07
N LYS A 136 7.91 39.84 -3.42
CA LYS A 136 8.73 38.92 -2.61
C LYS A 136 8.03 38.39 -1.35
N ASP A 137 7.03 39.12 -0.87
CA ASP A 137 6.22 38.84 0.30
C ASP A 137 4.99 37.98 0.01
N ASP A 138 4.69 37.67 -1.26
CA ASP A 138 3.65 36.70 -1.61
C ASP A 138 4.12 35.27 -1.32
N SER A 139 3.30 34.47 -0.64
CA SER A 139 3.62 33.08 -0.26
C SER A 139 3.89 32.15 -1.44
N ARG A 140 3.46 32.53 -2.65
CA ARG A 140 3.71 31.82 -3.91
C ARG A 140 5.02 32.23 -4.57
N TYR A 141 5.76 33.19 -4.05
CA TYR A 141 6.98 33.74 -4.68
C TYR A 141 8.02 32.67 -5.05
N TYR A 142 8.15 31.60 -4.25
CA TYR A 142 9.07 30.49 -4.56
C TYR A 142 8.79 29.83 -5.92
N LYS A 143 7.54 29.87 -6.41
CA LYS A 143 7.16 29.31 -7.71
C LYS A 143 7.87 30.00 -8.88
N LYS A 144 8.37 31.24 -8.72
CA LYS A 144 9.25 31.87 -9.73
C LYS A 144 10.52 31.08 -9.99
N LYS A 145 11.12 30.51 -8.94
CA LYS A 145 12.30 29.64 -9.08
C LYS A 145 11.93 28.36 -9.84
N LEU A 146 10.78 27.77 -9.53
CA LEU A 146 10.29 26.56 -10.20
C LEU A 146 10.01 26.80 -11.69
N ILE A 147 9.43 27.93 -12.07
CA ILE A 147 9.23 28.29 -13.49
C ILE A 147 10.59 28.35 -14.21
N LYS A 148 11.59 28.99 -13.59
CA LYS A 148 12.93 29.07 -14.19
C LYS A 148 13.57 27.70 -14.35
N GLU A 149 13.43 26.83 -13.36
CA GLU A 149 13.93 25.46 -13.41
C GLU A 149 13.26 24.66 -14.53
N VAL A 150 11.94 24.76 -14.67
CA VAL A 150 11.18 24.17 -15.79
C VAL A 150 11.71 24.67 -17.14
N GLU A 151 11.90 25.98 -17.30
CA GLU A 151 12.44 26.54 -18.54
C GLU A 151 13.86 26.04 -18.84
N ASP A 152 14.72 25.92 -17.81
CA ASP A 152 16.07 25.40 -17.96
C ASP A 152 16.07 23.91 -18.36
N ASN A 153 15.16 23.10 -17.80
CA ASN A 153 14.94 21.72 -18.22
C ASN A 153 14.51 21.65 -19.68
N LEU A 154 13.51 22.44 -20.08
CA LEU A 154 13.02 22.48 -21.46
C LEU A 154 14.08 22.94 -22.46
N ARG A 155 14.92 23.92 -22.10
CA ARG A 155 16.08 24.35 -22.92
C ARG A 155 17.09 23.21 -23.08
N SER A 156 17.40 22.49 -22.00
CA SER A 156 18.30 21.32 -22.07
C SER A 156 17.75 20.22 -22.99
N MET A 157 16.43 20.06 -23.05
CA MET A 157 15.74 19.08 -23.90
C MET A 157 15.47 19.59 -25.33
N GLY A 158 15.84 20.84 -25.66
CA GLY A 158 15.58 21.45 -26.96
C GLY A 158 14.10 21.73 -27.24
N LYS A 159 13.31 21.95 -26.17
CA LYS A 159 11.86 22.24 -26.22
C LYS A 159 11.53 23.72 -26.00
N LEU A 160 12.53 24.53 -25.63
CA LEU A 160 12.41 25.96 -25.44
C LEU A 160 13.69 26.65 -25.93
N GLU A 161 13.55 27.76 -26.65
CA GLU A 161 14.69 28.52 -27.16
C GLU A 161 15.46 29.22 -26.02
N LYS A 162 16.77 29.47 -26.23
CA LYS A 162 17.69 29.94 -25.18
C LYS A 162 17.23 31.21 -24.44
N ASN A 163 16.57 32.13 -25.14
CA ASN A 163 16.12 33.41 -24.59
C ASN A 163 14.58 33.54 -24.56
N GLU A 164 13.87 32.43 -24.74
CA GLU A 164 12.42 32.41 -24.68
C GLU A 164 11.94 32.02 -23.28
N ASN A 165 10.85 32.64 -22.85
CA ASN A 165 10.13 32.28 -21.65
C ASN A 165 8.95 31.38 -22.02
N LEU A 166 8.66 30.38 -21.18
CA LEU A 166 7.46 29.56 -21.36
C LEU A 166 6.23 30.43 -21.11
N LYS A 167 5.43 30.71 -22.14
CA LYS A 167 4.29 31.65 -22.02
C LYS A 167 3.18 31.09 -21.14
N GLU A 168 2.80 29.86 -21.41
CA GLU A 168 1.79 29.09 -20.68
C GLU A 168 2.07 27.59 -20.87
N VAL A 169 1.40 26.75 -20.09
CA VAL A 169 1.24 25.32 -20.35
C VAL A 169 -0.23 25.09 -20.69
N SER A 170 -0.52 24.90 -21.98
CA SER A 170 -1.86 24.79 -22.54
C SER A 170 -2.28 23.33 -22.74
N CYS A 171 -3.52 23.12 -23.19
CA CYS A 171 -4.06 21.80 -23.49
C CYS A 171 -3.13 21.02 -24.43
N ILE A 172 -2.64 21.69 -25.48
CA ILE A 172 -1.82 21.06 -26.52
C ILE A 172 -0.42 20.63 -26.02
N ASP A 173 0.15 21.33 -25.03
CA ASP A 173 1.47 20.97 -24.49
C ASP A 173 1.45 19.61 -23.79
N CYS A 174 0.38 19.35 -23.05
CA CYS A 174 0.18 18.09 -22.35
C CYS A 174 -0.37 17.00 -23.29
N HIS A 175 -1.43 17.31 -24.03
CA HIS A 175 -2.21 16.33 -24.79
C HIS A 175 -1.68 16.06 -26.20
N VAL A 176 -0.69 16.79 -26.70
CA VAL A 176 -0.05 16.52 -28.00
C VAL A 176 1.47 16.52 -27.82
N GLY A 177 2.03 17.62 -27.30
CA GLY A 177 3.44 17.71 -27.01
C GLY A 177 3.88 19.13 -26.67
N VAL A 178 4.85 19.24 -25.76
CA VAL A 178 5.38 20.54 -25.31
C VAL A 178 5.91 21.33 -26.50
N GLY A 179 5.38 22.56 -26.68
CA GLY A 179 5.75 23.45 -27.78
C GLY A 179 5.00 23.19 -29.09
N ALA A 180 4.03 22.27 -29.13
CA ALA A 180 3.21 22.06 -30.31
C ALA A 180 2.30 23.27 -30.59
N GLU A 181 2.21 23.66 -31.87
CA GLU A 181 1.32 24.72 -32.36
C GLU A 181 -0.02 24.17 -32.87
N LYS A 182 -0.03 22.94 -33.37
CA LYS A 182 -1.19 22.23 -33.90
C LYS A 182 -1.08 20.71 -33.69
N GLY A 183 -2.22 20.02 -33.64
CA GLY A 183 -2.27 18.56 -33.56
C GLY A 183 -3.54 17.99 -34.20
N HIS A 184 -3.44 16.80 -34.75
CA HIS A 184 -4.55 15.99 -35.25
C HIS A 184 -5.29 15.36 -34.08
N HIS A 185 -6.52 15.79 -33.81
CA HIS A 185 -7.31 15.31 -32.66
C HIS A 185 -7.51 13.78 -32.65
N ASN A 186 -7.59 13.16 -33.82
CA ASN A 186 -7.80 11.72 -33.97
C ASN A 186 -6.51 10.91 -34.15
N GLN A 187 -5.32 11.50 -33.99
CA GLN A 187 -4.03 10.81 -34.20
C GLN A 187 -2.97 11.21 -33.17
N ASP A 188 -2.87 12.51 -32.85
CA ASP A 188 -1.78 13.05 -32.04
C ASP A 188 -2.16 13.20 -30.55
N LEU A 189 -3.43 12.99 -30.20
CA LEU A 189 -3.84 13.08 -28.79
C LEU A 189 -3.18 12.01 -27.94
N ARG A 190 -2.80 12.39 -26.73
CA ARG A 190 -2.40 11.50 -25.65
C ARG A 190 -3.06 11.91 -24.35
N LEU A 191 -3.16 10.96 -23.42
CA LEU A 191 -3.34 11.31 -22.01
C LEU A 191 -1.95 11.43 -21.38
N PRO A 192 -1.65 12.54 -20.67
CA PRO A 192 -0.35 12.74 -20.04
C PRO A 192 -0.11 11.71 -18.94
N ASP A 193 0.95 10.91 -19.09
CA ASP A 193 1.48 10.07 -18.02
C ASP A 193 2.52 10.83 -17.17
N ALA A 194 3.14 10.15 -16.21
CA ALA A 194 4.12 10.77 -15.32
C ALA A 194 5.37 11.29 -16.07
N ALA A 195 5.82 10.59 -17.11
CA ALA A 195 6.99 11.00 -17.89
C ALA A 195 6.69 12.23 -18.76
N VAL A 196 5.45 12.41 -19.22
CA VAL A 196 5.00 13.67 -19.85
C VAL A 196 5.10 14.85 -18.89
N CYS A 197 4.67 14.68 -17.64
CA CYS A 197 4.82 15.72 -16.61
C CYS A 197 6.32 15.98 -16.31
N GLY A 198 7.12 14.92 -16.27
CA GLY A 198 8.57 14.95 -16.02
C GLY A 198 9.39 15.70 -17.08
N THR A 199 8.85 15.94 -18.28
CA THR A 199 9.51 16.80 -19.28
C THR A 199 9.75 18.22 -18.74
N CYS A 200 8.82 18.74 -17.95
CA CYS A 200 8.95 20.03 -17.27
C CYS A 200 9.42 19.84 -15.82
N HIS A 201 8.72 18.98 -15.08
CA HIS A 201 8.88 18.76 -13.65
C HIS A 201 9.89 17.64 -13.33
N LEU A 202 11.08 17.74 -13.93
CA LEU A 202 12.12 16.70 -13.84
C LEU A 202 12.49 16.38 -12.39
N GLN A 203 12.61 17.40 -11.54
CA GLN A 203 12.92 17.21 -10.13
C GLN A 203 11.87 16.33 -9.43
N GLN A 204 10.59 16.65 -9.57
CA GLN A 204 9.50 15.92 -8.91
C GLN A 204 9.36 14.50 -9.48
N PHE A 205 9.54 14.34 -10.80
CA PHE A 205 9.55 13.03 -11.45
C PHE A 205 10.72 12.17 -10.94
N ALA A 206 11.92 12.71 -10.86
CA ALA A 206 13.10 12.01 -10.33
C ALA A 206 12.95 11.67 -8.84
N GLU A 207 12.41 12.57 -8.03
CA GLU A 207 12.11 12.29 -6.63
C GLU A 207 11.15 11.12 -6.47
N ARG A 208 10.05 11.09 -7.23
CA ARG A 208 9.12 9.96 -7.22
C ARG A 208 9.83 8.69 -7.70
N GLU A 209 10.53 8.72 -8.83
CA GLU A 209 11.21 7.55 -9.38
C GLU A 209 12.33 7.01 -8.49
N SER A 210 12.93 7.86 -7.64
CA SER A 210 13.91 7.43 -6.63
C SER A 210 13.33 6.53 -5.54
N GLU A 211 12.01 6.41 -5.42
CA GLU A 211 11.39 5.43 -4.53
C GLU A 211 11.83 4.00 -4.89
N ARG A 212 12.03 3.71 -6.19
CA ARG A 212 12.54 2.42 -6.68
C ARG A 212 13.89 2.03 -6.05
N ASP A 213 14.71 3.04 -5.76
CA ASP A 213 16.10 2.88 -5.34
C ASP A 213 16.29 3.07 -3.82
N THR A 214 15.34 3.73 -3.15
CA THR A 214 15.46 4.10 -1.73
C THR A 214 14.69 3.20 -0.78
N ILE A 215 13.67 2.45 -1.25
CA ILE A 215 13.01 1.39 -0.46
C ILE A 215 13.55 0.01 -0.84
N VAL A 216 14.81 -0.20 -0.48
CA VAL A 216 15.46 -1.52 -0.54
C VAL A 216 15.45 -2.10 0.87
N TRP A 217 14.67 -3.18 1.05
CA TRP A 217 14.53 -3.86 2.33
C TRP A 217 15.80 -4.63 2.69
N PRO A 218 16.17 -4.68 3.99
CA PRO A 218 17.33 -5.46 4.42
C PRO A 218 17.21 -6.94 4.01
N ASP A 219 18.31 -7.49 3.50
CA ASP A 219 18.50 -8.92 3.23
C ASP A 219 19.25 -9.62 4.38
N THR A 220 19.41 -8.93 5.52
CA THR A 220 19.98 -9.47 6.76
C THR A 220 19.13 -9.19 7.99
N ASP A 221 19.18 -10.12 8.95
CA ASP A 221 18.66 -9.90 10.30
C ASP A 221 19.61 -9.03 11.15
N VAL A 222 19.17 -8.64 12.35
CA VAL A 222 19.94 -7.85 13.33
C VAL A 222 21.27 -8.51 13.75
N LYS A 223 21.44 -9.80 13.50
CA LYS A 223 22.69 -10.55 13.77
C LYS A 223 23.58 -10.69 12.53
N GLY A 224 23.16 -10.16 11.38
CA GLY A 224 23.87 -10.26 10.10
C GLY A 224 23.63 -11.57 9.35
N ASN A 225 22.66 -12.40 9.75
CA ASN A 225 22.31 -13.60 9.00
C ASN A 225 21.46 -13.22 7.78
N LYS A 226 21.70 -13.86 6.65
CA LYS A 226 20.91 -13.66 5.44
C LYS A 226 19.44 -14.05 5.65
N ILE A 227 18.53 -13.16 5.26
CA ILE A 227 17.09 -13.37 5.24
C ILE A 227 16.52 -12.93 3.90
N ASP A 228 15.36 -13.47 3.53
CA ASP A 228 14.64 -12.93 2.38
C ASP A 228 14.04 -11.57 2.73
N PRO A 229 14.19 -10.56 1.87
CA PRO A 229 13.56 -9.25 2.02
C PRO A 229 12.05 -9.35 2.29
N VAL A 230 11.53 -8.40 3.07
CA VAL A 230 10.11 -8.38 3.47
C VAL A 230 9.20 -8.06 2.28
N TRP A 231 9.65 -7.18 1.39
CA TRP A 231 8.95 -6.82 0.16
C TRP A 231 9.93 -6.79 -1.01
N PRO A 232 9.44 -6.86 -2.26
CA PRO A 232 10.25 -6.60 -3.43
C PRO A 232 10.94 -5.22 -3.34
N PRO A 233 12.18 -5.06 -3.85
CA PRO A 233 12.84 -3.77 -3.94
C PRO A 233 11.95 -2.73 -4.63
N GLY A 234 11.99 -1.49 -4.14
CA GLY A 234 11.15 -0.42 -4.68
C GLY A 234 9.70 -0.44 -4.21
N ARG A 235 9.27 -1.42 -3.39
CA ARG A 235 7.89 -1.54 -2.90
C ARG A 235 7.78 -1.63 -1.37
N PRO A 236 6.67 -1.16 -0.78
CA PRO A 236 5.58 -0.38 -1.39
C PRO A 236 6.02 1.05 -1.73
N SER A 237 5.53 1.60 -2.84
CA SER A 237 5.83 2.96 -3.31
C SER A 237 4.78 3.44 -4.32
N HIS A 238 4.73 4.75 -4.57
CA HIS A 238 3.94 5.33 -5.66
C HIS A 238 4.63 5.16 -7.02
N ALA A 239 5.94 4.89 -7.05
CA ALA A 239 6.65 4.58 -8.28
C ALA A 239 6.25 3.22 -8.89
N LEU A 240 5.75 2.29 -8.06
CA LEU A 240 5.45 0.90 -8.40
C LEU A 240 4.07 0.43 -7.93
N ASP A 241 3.14 1.35 -7.69
CA ASP A 241 1.80 1.00 -7.21
C ASP A 241 0.98 0.28 -8.29
N TYR A 242 1.04 0.72 -9.55
CA TYR A 242 0.39 0.05 -10.67
C TYR A 242 0.99 -1.33 -10.92
N GLN A 243 2.33 -1.45 -10.93
CA GLN A 243 2.99 -2.76 -11.02
C GLN A 243 2.52 -3.69 -9.90
N ALA A 244 2.44 -3.19 -8.66
CA ALA A 244 1.98 -3.99 -7.53
C ALA A 244 0.54 -4.52 -7.71
N ASN A 245 -0.33 -3.75 -8.37
CA ASN A 245 -1.70 -4.11 -8.69
C ASN A 245 -1.78 -5.18 -9.79
N VAL A 246 -1.13 -4.97 -10.94
CA VAL A 246 -1.20 -5.92 -12.07
C VAL A 246 -0.40 -7.21 -11.85
N ASP A 247 0.60 -7.18 -10.95
CA ASP A 247 1.35 -8.37 -10.53
C ASP A 247 0.67 -9.17 -9.39
N LEU A 248 -0.53 -8.75 -8.95
CA LEU A 248 -1.31 -9.45 -7.92
C LEU A 248 -2.13 -10.57 -8.56
N ALA A 249 -1.89 -11.82 -8.14
CA ALA A 249 -2.54 -12.99 -8.69
C ALA A 249 -4.07 -12.93 -8.51
N THR A 250 -4.53 -12.51 -7.33
CA THR A 250 -5.96 -12.29 -7.06
C THR A 250 -6.58 -11.30 -8.02
N TRP A 251 -5.95 -10.14 -8.25
CA TRP A 251 -6.47 -9.12 -9.18
C TRP A 251 -6.56 -9.66 -10.61
N ALA A 252 -5.56 -10.40 -11.06
CA ALA A 252 -5.57 -11.04 -12.38
C ALA A 252 -6.60 -12.18 -12.48
N ALA A 253 -6.86 -12.90 -11.39
CA ALA A 253 -7.82 -14.01 -11.32
C ALA A 253 -9.29 -13.58 -11.20
N MET A 254 -9.56 -12.33 -10.80
CA MET A 254 -10.92 -11.81 -10.66
C MET A 254 -11.62 -11.71 -12.01
N GLU A 255 -12.73 -12.44 -12.17
CA GLU A 255 -13.60 -12.37 -13.36
C GLU A 255 -14.42 -11.06 -13.38
N ASP A 256 -14.74 -10.50 -12.22
CA ASP A 256 -15.45 -9.22 -12.07
C ASP A 256 -14.50 -8.02 -12.33
N ARG A 257 -14.20 -7.76 -13.61
CA ARG A 257 -13.18 -6.79 -14.03
C ARG A 257 -13.45 -5.37 -13.56
N GLU A 258 -14.70 -4.91 -13.51
CA GLU A 258 -15.04 -3.58 -12.99
C GLU A 258 -14.72 -3.45 -11.49
N VAL A 259 -14.80 -4.54 -10.72
CA VAL A 259 -14.41 -4.57 -9.30
C VAL A 259 -12.88 -4.55 -9.20
N ALA A 260 -12.18 -5.33 -10.03
CA ALA A 260 -10.73 -5.32 -10.11
C ALA A 260 -10.17 -3.93 -10.50
N ASP A 261 -10.82 -3.24 -11.45
CA ASP A 261 -10.43 -1.87 -11.82
C ASP A 261 -10.70 -0.85 -10.71
N GLY A 262 -11.57 -1.17 -9.74
CA GLY A 262 -11.65 -0.43 -8.48
C GLY A 262 -10.32 -0.42 -7.71
N CYS A 263 -9.60 -1.55 -7.68
CA CYS A 263 -8.23 -1.60 -7.14
C CYS A 263 -7.29 -0.76 -8.00
N THR A 264 -7.35 -0.92 -9.33
CA THR A 264 -6.50 -0.19 -10.26
C THR A 264 -6.63 1.33 -10.08
N MET A 265 -7.84 1.85 -9.83
CA MET A 265 -8.08 3.28 -9.60
C MET A 265 -7.34 3.87 -8.40
N CYS A 266 -7.03 3.07 -7.37
CA CYS A 266 -6.19 3.48 -6.25
C CYS A 266 -4.68 3.39 -6.55
N HIS A 267 -4.32 2.62 -7.58
CA HIS A 267 -2.96 2.22 -7.94
C HIS A 267 -2.51 2.81 -9.30
N ILE A 268 -2.76 4.11 -9.52
CA ILE A 268 -2.41 4.80 -10.78
C ILE A 268 -1.31 5.85 -10.63
N ASN A 269 -0.70 6.00 -9.46
CA ASN A 269 0.32 7.04 -9.26
C ASN A 269 1.52 6.81 -10.17
N GLN A 270 1.94 5.56 -10.37
CA GLN A 270 3.00 5.18 -11.32
C GLN A 270 2.74 5.80 -12.70
N ASN A 271 1.51 5.67 -13.18
CA ASN A 271 1.11 6.06 -14.54
C ASN A 271 0.76 7.54 -14.65
N ARG A 272 0.33 8.20 -13.56
CA ARG A 272 -0.25 9.55 -13.62
C ARG A 272 0.15 10.41 -12.42
N CYS A 273 0.38 11.70 -12.66
CA CYS A 273 0.71 12.67 -11.61
C CYS A 273 -0.50 13.45 -11.08
N ASP A 274 -1.73 13.20 -11.55
CA ASP A 274 -2.91 13.99 -11.18
C ASP A 274 -3.75 13.35 -10.05
N THR A 275 -3.12 12.54 -9.20
CA THR A 275 -3.75 11.82 -8.08
C THR A 275 -3.88 12.67 -6.82
N CYS A 276 -2.88 13.50 -6.50
CA CYS A 276 -2.90 14.38 -5.32
C CYS A 276 -3.26 15.84 -5.65
N HIS A 277 -2.80 16.35 -6.79
CA HIS A 277 -3.15 17.68 -7.30
C HIS A 277 -3.91 17.52 -8.61
N THR A 278 -5.23 17.49 -8.51
CA THR A 278 -6.06 16.91 -9.56
C THR A 278 -6.15 17.78 -10.81
N ARG A 279 -6.38 17.11 -11.93
CA ARG A 279 -6.66 17.76 -13.21
C ARG A 279 -7.96 18.59 -13.11
N HIS A 280 -8.09 19.74 -13.76
CA HIS A 280 -7.11 20.45 -14.58
C HIS A 280 -6.54 21.69 -13.87
N GLN A 281 -6.72 21.79 -12.55
CA GLN A 281 -6.20 22.91 -11.77
C GLN A 281 -4.76 22.67 -11.29
N PHE A 282 -4.38 21.40 -11.06
CA PHE A 282 -3.03 20.98 -10.65
C PHE A 282 -2.52 21.77 -9.44
N SER A 283 -3.38 21.90 -8.43
CA SER A 283 -3.14 22.79 -7.29
C SER A 283 -2.20 22.14 -6.26
N ALA A 284 -1.03 22.74 -6.03
CA ALA A 284 -0.16 22.31 -4.93
C ALA A 284 -0.82 22.51 -3.55
N VAL A 285 -1.76 23.45 -3.42
CA VAL A 285 -2.59 23.64 -2.21
C VAL A 285 -3.43 22.40 -1.94
N GLU A 286 -4.05 21.84 -2.97
CA GLU A 286 -4.87 20.62 -2.86
C GLU A 286 -4.02 19.45 -2.39
N ALA A 287 -2.87 19.20 -3.02
CA ALA A 287 -1.98 18.09 -2.67
C ALA A 287 -1.38 18.16 -1.26
N ARG A 288 -1.33 19.35 -0.63
CA ARG A 288 -0.84 19.50 0.75
C ARG A 288 -1.89 19.16 1.80
N LYS A 289 -3.16 19.17 1.42
CA LYS A 289 -4.27 18.87 2.33
C LYS A 289 -4.43 17.35 2.48
N PRO A 290 -4.70 16.85 3.70
CA PRO A 290 -4.98 15.43 3.96
C PRO A 290 -6.02 14.79 3.04
N ASP A 291 -7.02 15.54 2.58
CA ASP A 291 -8.09 15.03 1.71
C ASP A 291 -7.59 14.47 0.38
N ALA A 292 -6.48 15.01 -0.14
CA ALA A 292 -5.87 14.51 -1.37
C ALA A 292 -5.39 13.05 -1.22
N CYS A 293 -4.97 12.65 -0.02
CA CYS A 293 -4.54 11.28 0.26
C CYS A 293 -5.73 10.36 0.54
N GLY A 294 -6.83 10.91 1.07
CA GLY A 294 -7.96 10.16 1.59
C GLY A 294 -8.74 9.34 0.57
N ASN A 295 -8.58 9.58 -0.73
CA ASN A 295 -9.22 8.76 -1.77
C ASN A 295 -8.61 7.35 -1.87
N CYS A 296 -7.30 7.21 -1.64
CA CYS A 296 -6.62 5.91 -1.65
C CYS A 296 -6.29 5.41 -0.25
N HIS A 297 -5.84 6.28 0.66
CA HIS A 297 -5.41 5.93 2.02
C HIS A 297 -6.58 5.92 3.02
N ASN A 298 -7.56 5.05 2.79
CA ASN A 298 -8.75 4.89 3.62
C ASN A 298 -9.18 3.41 3.71
N GLY A 299 -10.26 3.13 4.44
CA GLY A 299 -10.99 1.88 4.26
C GLY A 299 -10.54 0.71 5.14
N ALA A 300 -10.86 -0.50 4.72
CA ALA A 300 -10.88 -1.66 5.63
C ALA A 300 -9.48 -2.19 6.01
N ASP A 301 -8.51 -2.02 5.12
CA ASP A 301 -7.14 -2.56 5.18
C ASP A 301 -6.10 -1.47 5.40
N HIS A 302 -6.43 -0.19 5.22
CA HIS A 302 -5.52 0.91 5.51
C HIS A 302 -6.26 2.23 5.77
N ASN A 303 -6.99 2.30 6.88
CA ASN A 303 -7.75 3.49 7.31
C ASN A 303 -6.88 4.66 7.81
N GLU A 304 -5.81 5.02 7.11
CA GLU A 304 -4.91 6.10 7.54
C GLU A 304 -5.63 7.45 7.61
N TYR A 305 -6.47 7.79 6.62
CA TYR A 305 -7.21 9.05 6.60
C TYR A 305 -8.19 9.16 7.76
N GLU A 306 -8.97 8.11 8.05
CA GLU A 306 -9.90 8.08 9.17
C GLU A 306 -9.16 8.19 10.51
N ASN A 307 -8.04 7.47 10.66
CA ASN A 307 -7.24 7.57 11.87
C ASN A 307 -6.63 8.96 12.05
N TYR A 308 -6.06 9.53 10.99
CA TYR A 308 -5.51 10.87 11.02
C TYR A 308 -6.58 11.88 11.44
N LEU A 309 -7.73 11.92 10.76
CA LEU A 309 -8.80 12.88 11.05
C LEU A 309 -9.34 12.78 12.49
N MET A 310 -9.42 11.56 13.02
CA MET A 310 -9.90 11.31 14.38
C MET A 310 -8.82 11.46 15.47
N SER A 311 -7.56 11.67 15.08
CA SER A 311 -6.45 11.95 15.99
C SER A 311 -6.43 13.41 16.47
N LYS A 312 -5.56 13.73 17.42
CA LYS A 312 -5.31 15.14 17.82
C LYS A 312 -4.63 15.98 16.74
N HIS A 313 -3.90 15.36 15.81
CA HIS A 313 -3.33 16.06 14.67
C HIS A 313 -4.44 16.45 13.68
N GLY A 314 -5.25 15.48 13.24
CA GLY A 314 -6.32 15.73 12.28
C GLY A 314 -7.46 16.57 12.83
N THR A 315 -7.83 16.42 14.10
CA THR A 315 -8.86 17.30 14.70
C THR A 315 -8.42 18.76 14.74
N THR A 316 -7.14 19.04 15.00
CA THR A 316 -6.60 20.41 14.89
C THR A 316 -6.62 20.91 13.45
N TYR A 317 -6.24 20.07 12.47
CA TYR A 317 -6.38 20.39 11.05
C TYR A 317 -7.83 20.71 10.66
N LEU A 318 -8.82 19.93 11.11
CA LEU A 318 -10.23 20.19 10.82
C LEU A 318 -10.74 21.50 11.44
N MET A 319 -10.18 21.92 12.57
CA MET A 319 -10.60 23.14 13.26
C MET A 319 -9.89 24.40 12.76
N LEU A 320 -8.61 24.30 12.36
CA LEU A 320 -7.73 25.44 12.07
C LEU A 320 -7.19 25.43 10.64
N GLY A 321 -7.41 24.37 9.87
CA GLY A 321 -6.86 24.21 8.52
C GLY A 321 -7.28 25.34 7.57
N ASP A 322 -8.47 25.90 7.75
CA ASP A 322 -8.95 27.04 6.96
C ASP A 322 -8.26 28.37 7.31
N THR A 323 -7.55 28.44 8.44
CA THR A 323 -6.79 29.63 8.84
C THR A 323 -5.33 29.62 8.36
N TRP A 324 -4.84 28.48 7.84
CA TRP A 324 -3.46 28.34 7.37
C TRP A 324 -3.32 28.77 5.91
N ASP A 325 -2.18 29.36 5.54
CA ASP A 325 -1.88 29.65 4.14
C ASP A 325 -1.29 28.40 3.44
N TRP A 326 -2.11 27.69 2.69
CA TRP A 326 -1.69 26.47 2.00
C TRP A 326 -0.78 26.71 0.79
N GLU A 327 -0.56 27.95 0.35
CA GLU A 327 0.35 28.24 -0.75
C GLU A 327 1.82 28.14 -0.34
N VAL A 328 2.10 28.33 0.95
CA VAL A 328 3.42 28.18 1.56
C VAL A 328 3.96 26.74 1.35
N PRO A 329 5.24 26.56 0.97
CA PRO A 329 5.86 25.24 0.87
C PRO A 329 5.83 24.44 2.18
N LEU A 330 5.80 23.11 2.10
CA LEU A 330 5.76 22.23 3.28
C LEU A 330 6.90 22.48 4.28
N LYS A 331 8.10 22.83 3.79
CA LYS A 331 9.26 23.14 4.63
C LYS A 331 9.08 24.33 5.56
N ASP A 332 8.21 25.27 5.18
CA ASP A 332 7.98 26.52 5.90
C ASP A 332 6.61 26.45 6.62
N ALA A 333 5.91 25.31 6.52
CA ALA A 333 4.53 25.16 6.96
C ALA A 333 4.35 25.34 8.48
N ILE A 334 5.25 24.75 9.28
CA ILE A 334 5.21 24.92 10.74
C ILE A 334 5.97 26.18 11.18
N ALA A 335 7.17 26.39 10.63
CA ALA A 335 8.08 27.44 11.10
C ALA A 335 7.68 28.86 10.68
N GLU A 336 7.08 29.03 9.50
CA GLU A 336 6.76 30.35 8.93
C GLU A 336 5.25 30.57 8.74
N ASN A 337 4.49 29.51 8.45
CA ASN A 337 3.04 29.57 8.21
C ASN A 337 2.19 29.24 9.45
N GLU A 338 2.81 29.16 10.62
CA GLU A 338 2.14 28.94 11.92
C GLU A 338 1.19 27.73 11.93
N GLN A 339 1.41 26.72 11.09
CA GLN A 339 0.63 25.48 11.16
C GLN A 339 0.90 24.79 12.49
N THR A 340 -0.16 24.54 13.25
CA THR A 340 -0.08 24.01 14.62
C THR A 340 -0.34 22.51 14.70
N ALA A 341 -0.56 21.84 13.57
CA ALA A 341 -0.63 20.38 13.48
C ALA A 341 -0.06 19.88 12.15
N PRO A 342 0.52 18.67 12.14
CA PRO A 342 1.03 18.07 10.92
C PRO A 342 -0.09 17.56 10.00
N THR A 343 0.22 17.39 8.72
CA THR A 343 -0.62 16.73 7.71
C THR A 343 0.04 15.47 7.16
N CYS A 344 -0.71 14.68 6.38
CA CYS A 344 -0.19 13.54 5.64
C CYS A 344 1.06 13.91 4.84
N ALA A 345 0.97 14.96 4.01
CA ALA A 345 2.07 15.44 3.18
C ALA A 345 3.25 15.94 4.02
N PHE A 346 3.01 16.69 5.11
CA PHE A 346 4.08 17.15 5.99
C PHE A 346 4.87 15.98 6.60
N CYS A 347 4.18 14.97 7.12
CA CYS A 347 4.84 13.83 7.74
C CYS A 347 5.53 12.92 6.73
N HIS A 348 4.90 12.60 5.60
CA HIS A 348 5.39 11.54 4.70
C HIS A 348 6.33 12.03 3.60
N MET A 349 6.25 13.30 3.20
CA MET A 349 7.17 13.88 2.19
C MET A 349 8.46 14.43 2.82
N GLU A 350 8.50 14.58 4.15
CA GLU A 350 9.66 15.04 4.89
C GLU A 350 10.69 13.91 5.08
N TYR A 351 11.96 14.23 4.89
CA TYR A 351 13.10 13.40 5.26
C TYR A 351 14.31 14.28 5.58
N LYS A 352 14.73 14.26 6.85
CA LYS A 352 15.90 15.01 7.36
C LYS A 352 15.83 16.51 7.07
N GLY A 353 14.69 17.12 7.35
CA GLY A 353 14.39 18.54 7.15
C GLY A 353 14.14 18.94 5.69
N ARG A 354 14.17 17.99 4.75
CA ARG A 354 13.90 18.22 3.32
C ARG A 354 12.57 17.61 2.93
N PHE A 355 11.87 18.22 1.98
CA PHE A 355 10.55 17.78 1.53
C PHE A 355 10.59 17.48 0.04
N GLY A 356 10.11 16.32 -0.41
CA GLY A 356 10.08 15.95 -1.83
C GLY A 356 9.08 14.84 -2.15
N HIS A 357 9.00 14.39 -3.40
CA HIS A 357 8.01 13.40 -3.86
C HIS A 357 8.36 11.94 -3.54
N ASN A 358 9.49 11.70 -2.88
CA ASN A 358 9.83 10.40 -2.34
C ASN A 358 9.22 10.23 -0.93
N VAL A 359 8.20 9.40 -0.81
CA VAL A 359 7.47 9.18 0.47
C VAL A 359 7.91 7.92 1.22
N VAL A 360 8.91 7.19 0.72
CA VAL A 360 9.25 5.84 1.22
C VAL A 360 10.46 5.80 2.14
N ARG A 361 11.26 6.88 2.22
CA ARG A 361 12.54 6.91 2.97
C ARG A 361 12.44 6.73 4.49
N LYS A 362 11.24 6.85 5.08
CA LYS A 362 11.01 6.63 6.51
C LYS A 362 10.17 5.38 6.81
N VAL A 363 9.75 4.63 5.80
CA VAL A 363 8.93 3.43 5.98
C VAL A 363 9.67 2.38 6.82
N ARG A 364 9.06 1.94 7.93
CA ARG A 364 9.56 0.83 8.78
C ARG A 364 8.61 -0.37 8.72
N TRP A 365 7.33 -0.14 9.05
CA TRP A 365 6.29 -1.18 9.10
C TRP A 365 5.53 -1.38 7.78
N ALA A 366 5.67 -0.46 6.83
CA ALA A 366 5.08 -0.52 5.48
C ALA A 366 3.55 -0.75 5.47
N PHE A 367 3.08 -1.66 4.62
CA PHE A 367 1.67 -1.96 4.44
C PHE A 367 1.14 -2.81 5.60
N ASN A 368 1.67 -4.03 5.77
CA ASN A 368 1.24 -4.98 6.80
C ASN A 368 2.32 -5.32 7.83
N PRO A 369 1.96 -5.46 9.13
CA PRO A 369 2.87 -5.99 10.14
C PRO A 369 3.24 -7.44 9.86
N GLN A 370 4.54 -7.76 9.93
CA GLN A 370 5.06 -9.11 9.73
C GLN A 370 6.09 -9.47 10.81
N GLU A 371 6.21 -10.76 11.14
CA GLU A 371 7.21 -11.25 12.10
C GLU A 371 8.64 -10.88 11.68
N LYS A 372 8.93 -10.93 10.37
CA LYS A 372 10.23 -10.53 9.82
C LYS A 372 10.57 -9.07 10.14
N ILE A 373 9.58 -8.18 10.11
CA ILE A 373 9.76 -6.76 10.50
C ILE A 373 9.95 -6.67 12.01
N ALA A 374 9.04 -7.26 12.79
CA ALA A 374 9.04 -7.20 14.24
C ALA A 374 10.36 -7.69 14.86
N ASN A 375 10.93 -8.75 14.30
CA ASN A 375 12.19 -9.34 14.75
C ASN A 375 13.44 -8.54 14.31
N ASN A 376 13.28 -7.52 13.46
CA ASN A 376 14.39 -6.78 12.86
C ASN A 376 14.38 -5.28 13.15
N LEU A 377 13.53 -4.79 14.06
CA LEU A 377 13.43 -3.35 14.37
C LEU A 377 14.72 -2.73 14.93
N GLU A 378 15.59 -3.55 15.54
CA GLU A 378 16.91 -3.15 16.05
C GLU A 378 18.00 -3.18 14.97
N HIS A 379 17.70 -3.62 13.75
CA HIS A 379 18.66 -3.56 12.65
C HIS A 379 18.90 -2.10 12.21
N GLU A 380 20.15 -1.75 11.91
CA GLU A 380 20.60 -0.37 11.64
C GLU A 380 19.72 0.36 10.61
N TRP A 381 19.26 -0.34 9.57
CA TRP A 381 18.33 0.21 8.57
C TRP A 381 17.01 0.72 9.17
N TYR A 382 16.41 -0.01 10.12
CA TYR A 382 15.17 0.40 10.78
C TYR A 382 15.43 1.49 11.82
N GLU A 383 16.57 1.45 12.52
CA GLU A 383 16.96 2.49 13.49
C GLU A 383 17.16 3.85 12.79
N LYS A 384 17.90 3.91 11.67
CA LYS A 384 18.08 5.14 10.88
C LYS A 384 16.76 5.76 10.41
N ARG A 385 15.78 4.92 10.09
CA ARG A 385 14.44 5.37 9.68
C ARG A 385 13.61 5.82 10.87
N ASN A 386 13.82 5.23 12.04
CA ASN A 386 13.21 5.69 13.29
C ASN A 386 13.76 7.07 13.70
N GLU A 387 15.07 7.27 13.58
CA GLU A 387 15.72 8.57 13.79
C GLU A 387 15.11 9.64 12.87
N ALA A 388 14.90 9.33 11.59
CA ALA A 388 14.24 10.23 10.66
C ALA A 388 12.79 10.58 11.06
N TRP A 389 12.04 9.64 11.66
CA TRP A 389 10.72 9.94 12.22
C TRP A 389 10.80 10.82 13.46
N ILE A 390 11.78 10.59 14.34
CA ILE A 390 12.00 11.43 15.53
C ILE A 390 12.27 12.87 15.08
N GLU A 391 13.11 13.07 14.05
CA GLU A 391 13.36 14.39 13.46
C GLU A 391 12.06 15.08 13.01
N THR A 392 11.18 14.37 12.30
CA THR A 392 9.85 14.90 11.92
C THR A 392 9.04 15.33 13.14
N CYS A 393 8.94 14.46 14.16
CA CYS A 393 8.19 14.72 15.38
C CYS A 393 8.75 15.91 16.17
N THR A 394 10.07 16.14 16.09
CA THR A 394 10.73 17.23 16.82
C THR A 394 10.48 18.63 16.27
N ASN A 395 9.75 18.76 15.16
CA ASN A 395 9.19 20.04 14.74
C ASN A 395 8.15 20.60 15.74
N CYS A 396 7.58 19.76 16.61
CA CYS A 396 6.61 20.17 17.63
C CYS A 396 6.87 19.57 19.02
N HIS A 397 7.34 18.32 19.09
CA HIS A 397 7.51 17.59 20.35
C HIS A 397 8.97 17.52 20.79
N SER A 398 9.22 17.24 22.07
CA SER A 398 10.57 16.88 22.48
C SER A 398 10.96 15.52 21.90
N ALA A 399 12.27 15.32 21.65
CA ALA A 399 12.78 14.04 21.16
C ALA A 399 12.37 12.87 22.08
N THR A 400 12.43 13.06 23.41
CA THR A 400 12.02 12.04 24.38
C THR A 400 10.54 11.67 24.27
N PHE A 401 9.66 12.62 23.97
CA PHE A 401 8.24 12.32 23.74
C PHE A 401 8.07 11.50 22.46
N ALA A 402 8.73 11.90 21.37
CA ALA A 402 8.68 11.21 20.09
C ALA A 402 9.19 9.77 20.19
N GLU A 403 10.37 9.57 20.81
CA GLU A 403 10.96 8.26 21.07
C GLU A 403 10.02 7.36 21.89
N SER A 404 9.47 7.89 22.98
CA SER A 404 8.58 7.14 23.86
C SER A 404 7.31 6.70 23.13
N TYR A 405 6.75 7.57 22.28
CA TYR A 405 5.55 7.24 21.53
C TYR A 405 5.83 6.25 20.39
N LEU A 406 6.95 6.38 19.68
CA LEU A 406 7.33 5.44 18.62
C LEU A 406 7.64 4.04 19.19
N GLU A 407 8.26 3.95 20.37
CA GLU A 407 8.43 2.67 21.08
C GLU A 407 7.07 2.09 21.51
N PHE A 408 6.14 2.92 21.95
CA PHE A 408 4.77 2.51 22.26
C PHE A 408 4.05 1.95 21.01
N VAL A 409 4.20 2.61 19.86
CA VAL A 409 3.65 2.16 18.57
C VAL A 409 4.22 0.79 18.19
N ASP A 410 5.54 0.62 18.21
CA ASP A 410 6.20 -0.65 17.86
C ASP A 410 5.68 -1.81 18.73
N ASN A 411 5.61 -1.60 20.06
CA ASN A 411 5.09 -2.61 20.99
C ASN A 411 3.60 -2.92 20.81
N GLY A 412 2.81 -1.90 20.48
CA GLY A 412 1.38 -2.04 20.18
C GLY A 412 1.13 -2.88 18.93
N ILE A 413 1.93 -2.65 17.88
CA ILE A 413 1.87 -3.43 16.62
C ILE A 413 2.24 -4.89 16.89
N ILE A 414 3.34 -5.13 17.61
CA ILE A 414 3.78 -6.49 18.00
C ILE A 414 2.68 -7.23 18.78
N SER A 415 1.97 -6.54 19.66
CA SER A 415 0.87 -7.12 20.43
C SER A 415 -0.29 -7.58 19.53
N GLY A 416 -0.67 -6.77 18.55
CA GLY A 416 -1.69 -7.13 17.55
C GLY A 416 -1.24 -8.30 16.67
N LEU A 417 0.00 -8.24 16.17
CA LEU A 417 0.60 -9.28 15.34
C LEU A 417 0.61 -10.63 16.05
N LYS A 418 1.04 -10.67 17.32
CA LYS A 418 1.03 -11.90 18.13
C LYS A 418 -0.36 -12.55 18.17
N LYS A 419 -1.41 -11.74 18.36
CA LYS A 419 -2.79 -12.25 18.41
C LYS A 419 -3.24 -12.83 17.06
N GLN A 420 -2.86 -12.20 15.96
CA GLN A 420 -3.12 -12.71 14.61
C GLN A 420 -2.38 -14.02 14.34
N LEU A 421 -1.13 -14.17 14.79
CA LEU A 421 -0.37 -15.41 14.61
C LEU A 421 -0.95 -16.59 15.41
N GLU A 422 -1.49 -16.34 16.61
CA GLU A 422 -2.22 -17.37 17.37
C GLU A 422 -3.45 -17.87 16.58
N ALA A 423 -4.17 -16.98 15.90
CA ALA A 423 -5.30 -17.35 15.06
C ALA A 423 -4.87 -18.11 13.79
N LYS A 424 -3.76 -17.69 13.17
CA LYS A 424 -3.17 -18.33 11.99
C LYS A 424 -2.97 -19.82 12.21
N GLN A 425 -2.27 -20.17 13.30
CA GLN A 425 -1.97 -21.56 13.66
C GLN A 425 -3.22 -22.44 13.78
N ILE A 426 -4.33 -21.88 14.26
CA ILE A 426 -5.60 -22.61 14.40
C ILE A 426 -6.21 -22.92 13.03
N VAL A 427 -6.25 -21.92 12.14
CA VAL A 427 -6.85 -22.08 10.81
C VAL A 427 -6.02 -23.01 9.94
N GLU A 428 -4.69 -22.88 9.96
CA GLU A 428 -3.77 -23.79 9.27
C GLU A 428 -3.95 -25.23 9.76
N ALA A 429 -4.00 -25.45 11.08
CA ALA A 429 -4.23 -26.80 11.63
C ALA A 429 -5.59 -27.39 11.23
N LEU A 430 -6.66 -26.57 11.18
CA LEU A 430 -7.97 -27.04 10.69
C LEU A 430 -7.93 -27.43 9.21
N TYR A 431 -7.19 -26.68 8.39
CA TYR A 431 -6.99 -26.97 6.98
C TYR A 431 -6.17 -28.25 6.80
N GLU A 432 -5.03 -28.38 7.49
CA GLU A 432 -4.17 -29.58 7.43
C GLU A 432 -4.92 -30.84 7.87
N ASP A 433 -5.72 -30.76 8.93
CA ASP A 433 -6.54 -31.86 9.43
C ASP A 433 -7.72 -32.22 8.49
N GLY A 434 -7.99 -31.41 7.47
CA GLY A 434 -9.10 -31.61 6.56
C GLY A 434 -10.47 -31.39 7.20
N LEU A 435 -10.54 -30.54 8.24
CA LEU A 435 -11.70 -30.33 9.10
C LEU A 435 -12.56 -29.14 8.68
N LEU A 436 -12.09 -28.31 7.75
CA LEU A 436 -12.87 -27.18 7.28
C LEU A 436 -14.15 -27.65 6.58
N PRO A 437 -15.31 -26.99 6.81
CA PRO A 437 -16.55 -27.33 6.14
C PRO A 437 -16.38 -27.38 4.61
N GLY A 438 -16.76 -28.50 4.00
CA GLY A 438 -16.71 -28.64 2.54
C GLY A 438 -15.31 -28.80 1.94
N GLN A 439 -14.24 -28.85 2.73
CA GLN A 439 -12.86 -28.85 2.21
C GLN A 439 -12.58 -29.97 1.19
N LYS A 440 -13.17 -31.16 1.41
CA LYS A 440 -13.00 -32.33 0.52
C LYS A 440 -14.18 -32.57 -0.41
N THR A 441 -15.25 -31.77 -0.32
CA THR A 441 -16.54 -32.06 -0.99
C THR A 441 -17.12 -30.89 -1.78
N ASN A 442 -16.79 -29.65 -1.42
CA ASN A 442 -17.36 -28.43 -2.00
C ASN A 442 -16.36 -27.26 -1.99
N ARG A 443 -15.07 -27.54 -2.21
CA ARG A 443 -14.01 -26.53 -2.25
C ARG A 443 -13.37 -26.49 -3.63
N PRO A 444 -13.93 -25.72 -4.58
CA PRO A 444 -13.29 -25.50 -5.86
C PRO A 444 -11.99 -24.70 -5.69
N ALA A 445 -11.01 -24.95 -6.56
CA ALA A 445 -9.81 -24.13 -6.66
C ALA A 445 -10.17 -22.71 -7.15
N PRO A 446 -9.44 -21.67 -6.71
CA PRO A 446 -9.62 -20.33 -7.26
C PRO A 446 -9.21 -20.29 -8.74
N PRO A 447 -9.68 -19.29 -9.51
CA PRO A 447 -9.23 -19.08 -10.87
C PRO A 447 -7.71 -18.86 -10.92
N LYS A 448 -7.06 -19.33 -11.98
CA LYS A 448 -5.64 -19.04 -12.22
C LYS A 448 -5.43 -17.53 -12.42
N PRO A 449 -4.27 -16.98 -12.05
CA PRO A 449 -3.06 -17.67 -11.59
C PRO A 449 -3.03 -17.94 -10.08
N GLU A 450 -4.14 -17.74 -9.37
CA GLU A 450 -4.21 -17.93 -7.93
C GLU A 450 -4.07 -19.41 -7.51
N HIS A 451 -3.68 -19.62 -6.26
CA HIS A 451 -3.52 -20.94 -5.66
C HIS A 451 -4.33 -21.08 -4.37
N ASP A 452 -4.82 -22.30 -4.12
CA ASP A 452 -5.65 -22.57 -2.95
C ASP A 452 -4.82 -22.77 -1.68
N ALA A 453 -5.09 -21.96 -0.66
CA ALA A 453 -4.54 -22.08 0.68
C ALA A 453 -5.50 -21.45 1.71
N PRO A 454 -5.39 -21.81 3.00
CA PRO A 454 -6.33 -21.34 4.01
C PRO A 454 -6.08 -19.90 4.43
N GLY A 455 -7.12 -19.06 4.35
CA GLY A 455 -7.05 -17.71 4.90
C GLY A 455 -6.28 -16.70 4.06
N GLU A 456 -6.08 -16.99 2.78
CA GLU A 456 -5.32 -16.15 1.86
C GLU A 456 -6.05 -14.86 1.47
N PHE A 457 -5.32 -13.94 0.83
CA PHE A 457 -5.85 -12.66 0.37
C PHE A 457 -7.02 -12.81 -0.62
N PHE A 458 -6.92 -13.75 -1.58
CA PHE A 458 -7.95 -13.94 -2.61
C PHE A 458 -9.34 -14.21 -2.04
N GLN A 459 -9.41 -14.80 -0.84
CA GLN A 459 -10.64 -15.16 -0.17
C GLN A 459 -11.46 -13.94 0.29
N LEU A 460 -10.90 -12.74 0.24
CA LEU A 460 -11.63 -11.48 0.45
C LEU A 460 -12.41 -11.03 -0.79
N PHE A 461 -12.02 -11.49 -1.99
CA PHE A 461 -12.54 -11.01 -3.27
C PHE A 461 -13.22 -12.11 -4.10
N ILE A 462 -12.77 -13.36 -3.96
CA ILE A 462 -13.23 -14.50 -4.76
C ILE A 462 -13.79 -15.55 -3.80
N ALA A 463 -15.06 -15.91 -4.00
CA ALA A 463 -15.72 -16.95 -3.21
C ALA A 463 -16.56 -17.89 -4.10
N LYS A 464 -16.36 -19.20 -3.97
CA LYS A 464 -17.17 -20.22 -4.65
C LYS A 464 -17.27 -21.49 -3.83
N GLY A 465 -18.48 -22.01 -3.64
CA GLY A 465 -18.72 -23.15 -2.76
C GLY A 465 -18.28 -22.83 -1.32
N ASN A 466 -17.38 -23.63 -0.77
CA ASN A 466 -16.75 -23.46 0.54
C ASN A 466 -15.28 -23.03 0.43
N ASN A 467 -14.90 -22.32 -0.64
CA ASN A 467 -13.64 -21.59 -0.72
C ASN A 467 -13.93 -20.08 -0.80
N PRO A 468 -13.72 -19.30 0.27
CA PRO A 468 -13.36 -19.71 1.63
C PRO A 468 -14.52 -20.33 2.44
N THR A 469 -14.19 -20.99 3.55
CA THR A 469 -15.11 -21.21 4.67
C THR A 469 -15.24 -19.96 5.54
N THR A 470 -16.25 -19.89 6.41
CA THR A 470 -16.40 -18.76 7.33
C THR A 470 -15.19 -18.55 8.22
N VAL A 471 -14.58 -19.62 8.76
CA VAL A 471 -13.41 -19.50 9.64
C VAL A 471 -12.18 -18.98 8.90
N GLU A 472 -11.98 -19.38 7.64
CA GLU A 472 -10.94 -18.82 6.78
C GLU A 472 -11.18 -17.34 6.51
N LEU A 473 -12.40 -16.95 6.12
CA LEU A 473 -12.73 -15.54 5.88
C LEU A 473 -12.59 -14.68 7.13
N GLN A 474 -12.94 -15.20 8.31
CA GLN A 474 -12.70 -14.50 9.59
C GLN A 474 -11.21 -14.23 9.77
N TYR A 475 -10.35 -15.19 9.44
CA TYR A 475 -8.92 -15.03 9.55
C TYR A 475 -8.35 -14.10 8.47
N SER A 476 -8.78 -14.20 7.20
CA SER A 476 -8.39 -13.26 6.13
C SER A 476 -8.67 -11.81 6.55
N LYS A 477 -9.86 -11.54 7.08
CA LYS A 477 -10.21 -10.21 7.64
C LYS A 477 -9.38 -9.84 8.87
N MET A 478 -9.06 -10.82 9.71
CA MET A 478 -8.28 -10.56 10.92
C MET A 478 -6.88 -10.01 10.58
N TRP A 479 -6.19 -10.59 9.60
CA TRP A 479 -4.84 -10.18 9.26
C TRP A 479 -4.77 -9.03 8.27
N GLU A 480 -5.70 -8.96 7.32
CA GLU A 480 -5.67 -7.95 6.25
C GLU A 480 -6.58 -6.74 6.52
N GLN A 481 -7.42 -6.77 7.55
CA GLN A 481 -8.25 -5.62 7.93
C GLN A 481 -7.99 -5.23 9.38
N ASP A 482 -8.31 -6.11 10.33
CA ASP A 482 -8.35 -5.72 11.74
C ASP A 482 -6.93 -5.47 12.32
N LEU A 483 -5.93 -6.28 11.93
CA LEU A 483 -4.53 -6.04 12.30
C LEU A 483 -3.97 -4.77 11.65
N LEU A 484 -4.33 -4.50 10.39
CA LEU A 484 -3.84 -3.31 9.70
C LEU A 484 -4.43 -2.05 10.33
N LYS A 485 -5.74 -2.00 10.55
CA LYS A 485 -6.39 -0.89 11.24
C LYS A 485 -5.83 -0.67 12.65
N HIS A 486 -5.50 -1.73 13.40
CA HIS A 486 -4.81 -1.64 14.69
C HIS A 486 -3.46 -0.91 14.57
N TYR A 487 -2.64 -1.34 13.61
CA TYR A 487 -1.35 -0.73 13.32
C TYR A 487 -1.49 0.73 12.87
N LYS A 488 -2.34 1.01 11.88
CA LYS A 488 -2.50 2.37 11.34
C LYS A 488 -3.04 3.34 12.40
N ALA A 489 -3.94 2.88 13.27
CA ALA A 489 -4.44 3.68 14.38
C ALA A 489 -3.34 4.07 15.37
N LEU A 490 -2.45 3.13 15.74
CA LEU A 490 -1.28 3.41 16.57
C LEU A 490 -0.37 4.44 15.90
N ALA A 491 -0.03 4.22 14.63
CA ALA A 491 0.87 5.10 13.88
C ALA A 491 0.31 6.52 13.69
N HIS A 492 -1.02 6.68 13.69
CA HIS A 492 -1.70 7.97 13.48
C HIS A 492 -2.39 8.52 14.73
N VAL A 493 -2.06 8.02 15.92
CA VAL A 493 -2.51 8.61 17.19
C VAL A 493 -4.04 8.66 17.36
N ASN A 494 -4.75 7.62 16.88
CA ASN A 494 -6.19 7.44 17.12
C ASN A 494 -6.50 6.34 18.17
N PRO A 495 -6.58 6.68 19.47
CA PRO A 495 -6.73 5.71 20.55
C PRO A 495 -7.98 4.85 20.46
N GLY A 496 -9.10 5.38 19.97
CA GLY A 496 -10.33 4.60 19.84
C GLY A 496 -10.18 3.43 18.85
N PHE A 497 -9.32 3.57 17.85
CA PHE A 497 -9.21 2.65 16.71
C PHE A 497 -8.09 1.61 16.85
N TRP A 498 -7.24 1.70 17.89
CA TRP A 498 -6.40 0.56 18.28
C TRP A 498 -6.91 -0.17 19.53
N THR A 499 -8.06 0.26 20.09
CA THR A 499 -8.61 -0.29 21.34
C THR A 499 -10.01 -0.86 21.17
N TYR A 500 -11.02 -0.01 20.95
CA TYR A 500 -12.43 -0.38 21.05
C TYR A 500 -13.10 -0.54 19.69
N THR A 501 -13.04 0.49 18.85
CA THR A 501 -13.83 0.59 17.62
C THR A 501 -13.23 -0.23 16.49
N GLU A 502 -11.93 -0.08 16.33
CA GLU A 502 -11.12 -0.81 15.36
C GLU A 502 -9.95 -1.48 16.10
N GLY A 503 -9.18 -2.28 15.38
CA GLY A 503 -7.97 -2.89 15.90
C GLY A 503 -8.23 -3.96 16.96
N TRP A 504 -7.81 -3.71 18.21
CA TRP A 504 -7.79 -4.73 19.26
C TRP A 504 -9.15 -5.40 19.55
N GLY A 505 -10.24 -4.63 19.61
CA GLY A 505 -11.60 -5.16 19.81
C GLY A 505 -11.99 -6.17 18.72
N PRO A 506 -12.06 -5.74 17.44
CA PRO A 506 -12.30 -6.65 16.31
C PRO A 506 -11.29 -7.81 16.21
N LEU A 507 -10.00 -7.59 16.47
CA LEU A 507 -8.99 -8.67 16.50
C LEU A 507 -9.38 -9.78 17.50
N LEU A 508 -9.80 -9.42 18.71
CA LEU A 508 -10.24 -10.38 19.72
C LEU A 508 -11.57 -11.06 19.35
N GLU A 509 -12.47 -10.34 18.69
CA GLU A 509 -13.70 -10.91 18.16
C GLU A 509 -13.40 -12.01 17.11
N ARG A 510 -12.57 -11.70 16.10
CA ARG A 510 -12.14 -12.68 15.08
C ARG A 510 -11.47 -13.90 15.71
N TYR A 511 -10.53 -13.67 16.62
CA TYR A 511 -9.86 -14.74 17.35
C TYR A 511 -10.85 -15.64 18.10
N THR A 512 -11.84 -15.04 18.78
CA THR A 512 -12.85 -15.80 19.52
C THR A 512 -13.73 -16.64 18.59
N ASN A 513 -14.15 -16.07 17.46
CA ASN A 513 -14.93 -16.79 16.45
C ASN A 513 -14.15 -17.97 15.86
N ILE A 514 -12.85 -17.78 15.59
CA ILE A 514 -11.96 -18.84 15.08
C ILE A 514 -11.79 -19.95 16.12
N GLN A 515 -11.62 -19.61 17.40
CA GLN A 515 -11.50 -20.58 18.48
C GLN A 515 -12.79 -21.39 18.72
N ASP A 516 -13.94 -20.73 18.65
CA ASP A 516 -15.24 -21.40 18.74
C ASP A 516 -15.43 -22.38 17.57
N ALA A 517 -15.19 -21.94 16.34
CA ALA A 517 -15.22 -22.79 15.16
C ALA A 517 -14.27 -23.99 15.28
N ASN A 518 -13.04 -23.79 15.72
CA ASN A 518 -12.07 -24.86 15.96
C ASN A 518 -12.60 -25.91 16.96
N THR A 519 -13.16 -25.45 18.08
CA THR A 519 -13.74 -26.32 19.11
C THR A 519 -14.90 -27.14 18.55
N GLN A 520 -15.83 -26.49 17.85
CA GLN A 520 -17.01 -27.12 17.29
C GLN A 520 -16.66 -28.14 16.19
N LEU A 521 -15.76 -27.78 15.26
CA LEU A 521 -15.35 -28.66 14.16
C LEU A 521 -14.65 -29.91 14.68
N ARG A 522 -13.76 -29.78 15.67
CA ARG A 522 -13.09 -30.93 16.31
C ARG A 522 -14.05 -31.79 17.12
N ALA A 523 -14.99 -31.19 17.85
CA ALA A 523 -16.04 -31.93 18.56
C ALA A 523 -16.93 -32.73 17.60
N PHE A 524 -17.32 -32.13 16.48
CA PHE A 524 -18.10 -32.78 15.44
C PHE A 524 -17.35 -33.92 14.75
N ALA A 525 -16.05 -33.74 14.47
CA ALA A 525 -15.19 -34.80 13.93
C ALA A 525 -15.09 -35.99 14.89
N LYS A 526 -14.92 -35.72 16.19
CA LYS A 526 -14.92 -36.76 17.24
C LYS A 526 -16.26 -37.50 17.29
N LEU A 527 -17.39 -36.78 17.24
CA LEU A 527 -18.72 -37.39 17.23
C LEU A 527 -18.92 -38.29 16.00
N LYS A 528 -18.55 -37.82 14.79
CA LYS A 528 -18.60 -38.62 13.56
C LYS A 528 -17.80 -39.91 13.68
N SER A 529 -16.60 -39.84 14.25
CA SER A 529 -15.78 -41.03 14.49
C SER A 529 -16.44 -42.02 15.46
N GLN A 530 -17.01 -41.53 16.56
CA GLN A 530 -17.75 -42.38 17.50
C GLN A 530 -18.98 -43.04 16.86
N VAL A 531 -19.73 -42.31 16.04
CA VAL A 531 -20.87 -42.87 15.28
C VAL A 531 -20.39 -43.95 14.32
N ALA A 532 -19.32 -43.70 13.56
CA ALA A 532 -18.75 -44.68 12.63
C ALA A 532 -18.28 -45.97 13.36
N MET A 533 -17.69 -45.83 14.56
CA MET A 533 -17.36 -46.97 15.42
C MET A 533 -18.58 -47.79 15.82
N LEU A 534 -19.69 -47.12 16.19
CA LEU A 534 -20.95 -47.78 16.54
C LEU A 534 -21.62 -48.46 15.35
N GLU A 535 -21.46 -47.90 14.14
CA GLU A 535 -21.95 -48.47 12.88
C GLU A 535 -21.05 -49.60 12.34
N GLY A 536 -19.94 -49.92 13.01
CA GLY A 536 -19.05 -51.03 12.67
C GLY A 536 -17.95 -50.69 11.64
N ASP A 537 -17.76 -49.41 11.29
CA ASP A 537 -16.66 -48.96 10.42
C ASP A 537 -15.39 -48.66 11.24
N ILE A 538 -14.62 -49.73 11.49
CA ILE A 538 -13.37 -49.68 12.25
C ILE A 538 -12.27 -48.88 11.51
N LYS A 539 -12.37 -48.68 10.19
CA LYS A 539 -11.38 -47.91 9.42
C LYS A 539 -11.55 -46.41 9.60
N ALA A 540 -12.79 -45.93 9.72
CA ALA A 540 -13.08 -44.52 10.01
C ALA A 540 -12.55 -44.07 11.40
N ALA A 541 -12.50 -44.99 12.37
CA ALA A 541 -12.03 -44.73 13.73
C ALA A 541 -10.53 -44.37 13.82
N LYS A 542 -9.71 -44.91 12.91
CA LYS A 542 -8.24 -44.71 12.90
C LYS A 542 -7.79 -43.34 12.40
N LEU A 543 -8.66 -42.58 11.74
CA LEU A 543 -8.30 -41.30 11.12
C LEU A 543 -8.01 -40.17 12.13
N LEU A 544 -8.36 -40.34 13.41
CA LEU A 544 -8.28 -39.27 14.43
C LEU A 544 -7.41 -39.61 15.65
N ASN A 545 -6.54 -40.63 15.58
CA ASN A 545 -5.55 -40.97 16.62
C ASN A 545 -6.15 -40.94 18.06
N LEU A 546 -7.32 -41.56 18.23
CA LEU A 546 -8.01 -41.60 19.51
C LEU A 546 -7.27 -42.52 20.49
N ASP A 547 -7.21 -42.09 21.76
CA ASP A 547 -6.52 -42.79 22.85
C ASP A 547 -6.97 -44.26 22.99
N SER A 548 -6.00 -45.14 23.27
CA SER A 548 -6.11 -46.61 23.32
C SER A 548 -7.18 -47.15 24.27
N GLN A 549 -7.69 -46.32 25.18
CA GLN A 549 -8.77 -46.68 26.11
C GLN A 549 -10.13 -46.80 25.40
N VAL A 550 -10.41 -46.02 24.36
CA VAL A 550 -11.66 -46.10 23.59
C VAL A 550 -11.65 -47.30 22.65
N GLU A 551 -10.50 -47.61 22.04
CA GLU A 551 -10.30 -48.86 21.29
C GLU A 551 -10.58 -50.09 22.17
N ARG A 552 -10.08 -50.10 23.42
CA ARG A 552 -10.34 -51.20 24.37
C ARG A 552 -11.80 -51.26 24.83
N ALA A 553 -12.47 -50.11 24.98
CA ALA A 553 -13.87 -50.06 25.40
C ALA A 553 -14.83 -50.54 24.30
N VAL A 554 -14.53 -50.29 23.01
CA VAL A 554 -15.36 -50.76 21.89
C VAL A 554 -15.06 -52.22 21.52
N VAL A 555 -13.80 -52.66 21.64
CA VAL A 555 -13.45 -54.09 21.49
C VAL A 555 -13.98 -54.92 22.67
N GLY A 556 -14.06 -54.34 23.87
CA GLY A 556 -14.54 -55.03 25.08
C GLY A 556 -16.03 -54.85 25.42
N GLY A 557 -16.69 -53.81 24.91
CA GLY A 557 -18.01 -53.38 25.34
C GLY A 557 -19.02 -53.34 24.19
N LEU A 558 -20.12 -54.06 24.39
CA LEU A 558 -21.37 -54.08 23.60
C LEU A 558 -21.33 -54.81 22.24
N GLY A 559 -20.23 -54.83 21.48
CA GLY A 559 -20.15 -55.58 20.21
C GLY A 559 -19.99 -57.10 20.38
N GLY A 560 -19.03 -57.52 21.21
CA GLY A 560 -18.72 -58.95 21.41
C GLY A 560 -19.78 -59.71 22.21
N GLY A 561 -20.43 -59.06 23.17
CA GLY A 561 -21.46 -59.69 24.02
C GLY A 561 -22.74 -60.02 23.26
N MET A 562 -23.19 -59.15 22.35
CA MET A 562 -24.40 -59.37 21.56
C MET A 562 -24.20 -60.42 20.45
N VAL A 563 -23.00 -60.51 19.87
CA VAL A 563 -22.66 -61.56 18.89
C VAL A 563 -22.55 -62.93 19.59
N LEU A 564 -21.96 -63.02 20.78
CA LEU A 564 -21.88 -64.27 21.54
C LEU A 564 -23.25 -64.72 22.08
N ALA A 565 -24.10 -63.79 22.52
CA ALA A 565 -25.47 -64.11 22.93
C ALA A 565 -26.33 -64.58 21.73
N GLY A 566 -26.17 -63.96 20.56
CA GLY A 566 -26.85 -64.35 19.33
C GLY A 566 -26.43 -65.73 18.82
N VAL A 567 -25.12 -66.05 18.85
CA VAL A 567 -24.61 -67.38 18.45
C VAL A 567 -25.01 -68.46 19.47
N GLY A 568 -25.02 -68.13 20.78
CA GLY A 568 -25.49 -69.04 21.83
C GLY A 568 -26.98 -69.39 21.71
N LEU A 569 -27.83 -68.41 21.38
CA LEU A 569 -29.26 -68.62 21.13
C LEU A 569 -29.52 -69.46 19.86
N VAL A 570 -28.74 -69.27 18.79
CA VAL A 570 -28.86 -70.07 17.56
C VAL A 570 -28.37 -71.51 17.77
N ALA A 571 -27.31 -71.72 18.56
CA ALA A 571 -26.81 -73.05 18.92
C ALA A 571 -27.78 -73.80 19.85
N TRP A 572 -28.37 -73.13 20.83
CA TRP A 572 -29.38 -73.72 21.73
C TRP A 572 -30.65 -74.12 20.98
N ARG A 573 -31.11 -73.30 20.02
CA ARG A 573 -32.29 -73.59 19.18
C ARG A 573 -32.05 -74.73 18.17
N ARG A 574 -30.81 -74.95 17.74
CA ARG A 574 -30.43 -76.12 16.93
C ARG A 574 -30.39 -77.40 17.76
N LYS A 575 -29.95 -77.34 19.02
CA LYS A 575 -29.89 -78.51 19.91
C LYS A 575 -31.29 -79.04 20.27
N GLN A 576 -32.29 -78.17 20.44
CA GLN A 576 -33.68 -78.58 20.66
C GLN A 576 -34.38 -79.20 19.44
N LYS A 577 -33.82 -79.09 18.23
CA LYS A 577 -34.37 -79.75 17.02
C LYS A 577 -33.79 -81.14 16.75
N THR A 578 -32.77 -81.56 17.51
CA THR A 578 -32.11 -82.86 17.37
C THR A 578 -32.41 -83.85 18.49
N GLU A 579 -33.15 -83.43 19.52
CA GLU A 579 -33.65 -84.29 20.59
C GLU A 579 -35.20 -84.26 20.58
N GLY A 580 -35.76 -84.83 19.52
CA GLY A 580 -37.14 -85.31 19.44
C GLY A 580 -37.11 -86.82 19.29
#